data_AF-H6BDE4-F1
#
_entry.id   AF-H6BDE4-F1
#
_cell.length_a   1.000
_cell.length_b   1.000
_cell.length_c   1.000
_cell.angle_alpha   90.00
_cell.angle_beta   90.00
_cell.angle_gamma   90.00
#
_symmetry.space_group_name_H-M   'P 1'
#
loop_
_entity.id
_entity.type
_entity.pdbx_description
1 polymer ?
#
loop_
_entity_poly.entity_id
_entity_poly.type
_entity_poly.pdbx_seq_one_letter_code
_entity_poly.pdbx_strand_id
1 'polypeptide(L)'
;QTLAGKESDAFYKLTNTRSQIQAYVFDVIRASVPKLLLDDAFEQKNDIAKAVEDELEKAMSAYGFEIVQTLIVDIEPDEHVKRAMNEINAAARMRLAANEKAEAEKIVQIKRAEGEAEAK
;
A
#
# COMPACT_ATOMS: atom_id res chain seq x y z
N GLN A 1 -16.62 -19.25 -24.67
CA GLN A 1 -16.22 -19.92 -25.93
C GLN A 1 -14.82 -19.44 -26.26
N THR A 2 -13.84 -20.32 -26.25
CA THR A 2 -12.43 -19.99 -26.49
C THR A 2 -12.17 -19.69 -27.96
N LEU A 3 -11.49 -18.59 -28.23
CA LEU A 3 -11.08 -18.17 -29.58
C LEU A 3 -9.99 -19.13 -30.09
N ALA A 4 -10.38 -19.99 -31.02
CA ALA A 4 -9.54 -20.99 -31.66
C ALA A 4 -8.28 -20.35 -32.30
N GLY A 5 -7.09 -20.80 -31.87
CA GLY A 5 -5.81 -20.44 -32.49
C GLY A 5 -4.68 -20.07 -31.51
N LYS A 6 -4.98 -19.66 -30.27
CA LYS A 6 -3.96 -19.32 -29.25
C LYS A 6 -3.61 -20.45 -28.28
N GLU A 7 -4.33 -21.57 -28.35
CA GLU A 7 -4.20 -22.69 -27.40
C GLU A 7 -2.82 -23.34 -27.48
N SER A 8 -2.26 -23.45 -28.69
CA SER A 8 -0.94 -24.07 -28.91
C SER A 8 0.22 -23.17 -28.49
N ASP A 9 0.13 -21.85 -28.71
CA ASP A 9 1.21 -20.91 -28.38
C ASP A 9 1.25 -20.57 -26.87
N ALA A 10 0.09 -20.63 -26.21
CA ALA A 10 -0.01 -20.61 -24.76
C ALA A 10 0.70 -21.86 -24.19
N PHE A 11 0.36 -23.07 -24.66
CA PHE A 11 0.86 -24.31 -24.05
C PHE A 11 2.40 -24.44 -24.00
N TYR A 12 3.14 -23.91 -24.98
CA TYR A 12 4.61 -24.03 -25.04
C TYR A 12 5.39 -22.94 -24.29
N LYS A 13 4.81 -21.78 -24.01
CA LYS A 13 5.45 -20.71 -23.20
C LYS A 13 5.17 -20.85 -21.70
N LEU A 14 4.32 -21.80 -21.32
CA LEU A 14 3.65 -21.88 -20.02
C LEU A 14 4.26 -22.86 -19.01
N THR A 15 5.55 -23.21 -19.10
CA THR A 15 6.15 -24.07 -18.06
C THR A 15 6.16 -23.42 -16.67
N ASN A 16 5.92 -22.10 -16.57
CA ASN A 16 5.94 -21.39 -15.29
C ASN A 16 4.89 -20.27 -15.11
N THR A 17 3.70 -20.42 -15.66
CA THR A 17 2.59 -19.44 -15.55
C THR A 17 2.24 -19.11 -14.11
N ARG A 18 2.21 -20.15 -13.25
CA ARG A 18 1.87 -19.97 -11.85
C ARG A 18 2.86 -19.04 -11.14
N SER A 19 4.15 -19.20 -11.41
CA SER A 19 5.19 -18.34 -10.84
C SER A 19 5.18 -16.95 -11.44
N GLN A 20 4.85 -16.80 -12.73
CA GLN A 20 4.67 -15.46 -13.33
C GLN A 20 3.47 -14.73 -12.74
N ILE A 21 2.32 -15.39 -12.59
CA ILE A 21 1.13 -14.84 -11.92
C ILE A 21 1.50 -14.42 -10.50
N GLN A 22 2.18 -15.28 -9.75
CA GLN A 22 2.64 -14.96 -8.40
C GLN A 22 3.58 -13.76 -8.38
N ALA A 23 4.58 -13.69 -9.28
CA ALA A 23 5.51 -12.57 -9.35
C ALA A 23 4.78 -11.25 -9.65
N TYR A 24 3.82 -11.28 -10.58
CA TYR A 24 3.01 -10.10 -10.91
C TYR A 24 2.15 -9.63 -9.73
N VAL A 25 1.47 -10.57 -9.05
CA VAL A 25 0.69 -10.27 -7.83
C VAL A 25 1.61 -9.65 -6.77
N PHE A 26 2.79 -10.23 -6.56
CA PHE A 26 3.75 -9.76 -5.58
C PHE A 26 4.23 -8.33 -5.89
N ASP A 27 4.50 -8.01 -7.15
CA ASP A 27 4.98 -6.68 -7.52
C ASP A 27 3.88 -5.62 -7.36
N VAL A 28 2.62 -5.94 -7.72
CA VAL A 28 1.48 -5.03 -7.54
C VAL A 28 1.22 -4.76 -6.05
N ILE A 29 1.25 -5.81 -5.21
CA ILE A 29 1.10 -5.66 -3.76
C ILE A 29 2.28 -4.84 -3.19
N ARG A 30 3.52 -5.14 -3.61
CA ARG A 30 4.72 -4.43 -3.16
C ARG A 30 4.70 -2.95 -3.55
N ALA A 31 4.14 -2.60 -4.70
CA ALA A 31 4.00 -1.21 -5.15
C ALA A 31 2.87 -0.44 -4.46
N SER A 32 1.84 -1.16 -3.98
CA SER A 32 0.61 -0.56 -3.45
C SER A 32 0.63 -0.45 -1.92
N VAL A 33 1.08 -1.49 -1.21
CA VAL A 33 1.07 -1.56 0.26
C VAL A 33 1.87 -0.43 0.95
N PRO A 34 3.08 -0.04 0.49
CA PRO A 34 3.85 1.02 1.15
C PRO A 34 3.25 2.42 1.01
N LYS A 35 2.33 2.62 0.05
CA LYS A 35 1.64 3.91 -0.16
C LYS A 35 0.43 4.08 0.76
N LEU A 36 -0.02 3.01 1.39
CA LEU A 36 -1.15 3.00 2.29
C LEU A 36 -0.66 3.19 3.72
N LEU A 37 -1.37 4.02 4.49
CA LEU A 37 -1.16 4.07 5.93
C LEU A 37 -1.50 2.70 6.52
N LEU A 38 -0.74 2.26 7.52
CA LEU A 38 -0.89 0.91 8.11
C LEU A 38 -2.31 0.68 8.64
N ASP A 39 -2.97 1.74 9.12
CA ASP A 39 -4.35 1.72 9.59
C ASP A 39 -5.36 1.60 8.42
N ASP A 40 -5.06 2.21 7.27
CA ASP A 40 -5.91 2.16 6.08
C ASP A 40 -5.79 0.84 5.31
N ALA A 41 -4.67 0.12 5.44
CA ALA A 41 -4.44 -1.14 4.70
C ALA A 41 -5.46 -2.23 5.07
N PHE A 42 -6.02 -2.20 6.28
CA PHE A 42 -7.06 -3.14 6.72
C PHE A 42 -8.44 -2.79 6.17
N GLU A 43 -8.78 -1.50 6.09
CA GLU A 43 -10.04 -1.03 5.52
C GLU A 43 -10.03 -1.11 3.99
N GLN A 44 -8.86 -0.90 3.37
CA GLN A 44 -8.66 -0.92 1.92
C GLN A 44 -8.37 -2.31 1.34
N LYS A 45 -8.56 -3.40 2.10
CA LYS A 45 -8.41 -4.77 1.55
C LYS A 45 -9.21 -4.97 0.26
N ASN A 46 -10.41 -4.40 0.18
CA ASN A 46 -11.26 -4.47 -1.01
C ASN A 46 -10.70 -3.65 -2.19
N ASP A 47 -10.08 -2.51 -1.91
CA ASP A 47 -9.50 -1.64 -2.94
C ASP A 47 -8.19 -2.21 -3.48
N ILE A 48 -7.37 -2.82 -2.62
CA ILE A 48 -6.19 -3.58 -3.03
C ILE A 48 -6.60 -4.77 -3.88
N ALA A 49 -7.66 -5.50 -3.49
CA ALA A 49 -8.16 -6.62 -4.29
C ALA A 49 -8.58 -6.16 -5.69
N LYS A 50 -9.35 -5.08 -5.81
CA LYS A 50 -9.70 -4.49 -7.10
C LYS A 50 -8.49 -4.06 -7.93
N ALA A 51 -7.52 -3.38 -7.32
CA ALA A 51 -6.32 -2.95 -8.02
C ALA A 51 -5.49 -4.14 -8.53
N VAL A 52 -5.42 -5.22 -7.75
CA VAL A 52 -4.76 -6.48 -8.14
C VAL A 52 -5.54 -7.17 -9.25
N GLU A 53 -6.87 -7.20 -9.19
CA GLU A 53 -7.77 -7.77 -10.21
C GLU A 53 -7.58 -7.07 -11.55
N ASP A 54 -7.71 -5.74 -11.60
CA ASP A 54 -7.60 -4.94 -12.81
C ASP A 54 -6.22 -5.13 -13.49
N GLU A 55 -5.16 -5.24 -12.71
CA GLU A 55 -3.80 -5.34 -13.23
C GLU A 55 -3.47 -6.77 -13.68
N LEU A 56 -3.94 -7.78 -12.95
CA LEU A 56 -3.87 -9.17 -13.39
C LEU A 56 -4.70 -9.41 -14.65
N GLU A 57 -5.90 -8.86 -14.74
CA GLU A 57 -6.78 -9.04 -15.89
C GLU A 57 -6.12 -8.52 -17.17
N LYS A 58 -5.52 -7.32 -17.13
CA LYS A 58 -4.76 -6.77 -18.26
C LYS A 58 -3.57 -7.64 -18.65
N ALA A 59 -2.77 -8.06 -17.67
CA ALA A 59 -1.56 -8.85 -17.92
C ALA A 59 -1.90 -10.25 -18.45
N MET A 60 -2.95 -10.88 -17.90
CA MET A 60 -3.31 -12.27 -18.14
C MET A 60 -4.23 -12.46 -19.34
N SER A 61 -4.98 -11.42 -19.73
CA SER A 61 -5.74 -11.38 -21.00
C SER A 61 -4.84 -11.60 -22.21
N ALA A 62 -3.59 -11.10 -22.17
CA ALA A 62 -2.60 -11.32 -23.23
C ALA A 62 -2.26 -12.81 -23.42
N TYR A 63 -2.35 -13.59 -22.34
CA TYR A 63 -2.06 -15.02 -22.29
C TYR A 63 -3.30 -15.90 -22.40
N GLY A 64 -4.49 -15.31 -22.56
CA GLY A 64 -5.76 -16.04 -22.71
C GLY A 64 -6.38 -16.53 -21.40
N PHE A 65 -6.01 -15.94 -20.27
CA PHE A 65 -6.62 -16.23 -18.97
C PHE A 65 -7.60 -15.13 -18.58
N GLU A 66 -8.76 -15.53 -18.08
CA GLU A 66 -9.80 -14.65 -17.52
C GLU A 66 -9.74 -14.76 -15.98
N ILE A 67 -9.65 -13.61 -15.30
CA ILE A 67 -9.63 -13.54 -13.85
C ILE A 67 -11.07 -13.34 -13.37
N VAL A 68 -11.63 -14.35 -12.69
CA VAL A 68 -13.04 -14.31 -12.24
C VAL A 68 -13.20 -13.52 -10.94
N GLN A 69 -12.23 -13.64 -10.02
CA GLN A 69 -12.24 -12.98 -8.72
C GLN A 69 -10.86 -13.07 -8.08
N THR A 70 -10.42 -12.01 -7.39
CA THR A 70 -9.27 -12.07 -6.48
C THR A 70 -9.70 -11.94 -5.01
N LEU A 71 -9.25 -12.88 -4.17
CA LEU A 71 -9.54 -12.93 -2.74
C LEU A 71 -8.26 -12.71 -1.94
N ILE A 72 -8.23 -11.63 -1.14
CA ILE A 72 -7.13 -11.37 -0.21
C ILE A 72 -7.48 -12.04 1.13
N VAL A 73 -6.77 -13.13 1.44
CA VAL A 73 -6.94 -13.86 2.72
C VAL A 73 -6.21 -13.12 3.84
N ASP A 74 -4.93 -12.83 3.64
CA ASP A 74 -4.11 -12.06 4.56
C ASP A 74 -3.04 -11.27 3.82
N ILE A 75 -2.63 -10.13 4.37
CA ILE A 75 -1.55 -9.30 3.84
C ILE A 75 -0.41 -9.34 4.84
N GLU A 76 0.61 -10.13 4.53
CA GLU A 76 1.82 -10.20 5.33
C GLU A 76 3.00 -9.62 4.55
N PRO A 77 3.30 -8.31 4.73
CA PRO A 77 4.46 -7.72 4.08
C PRO A 77 5.74 -8.35 4.63
N ASP A 78 6.75 -8.39 3.76
CA ASP A 78 8.11 -8.83 4.12
C ASP A 78 8.63 -8.07 5.34
N GLU A 79 9.46 -8.72 6.17
CA GLU A 79 10.01 -8.11 7.39
C GLU A 79 10.73 -6.79 7.12
N HIS A 80 11.44 -6.68 5.99
CA HIS A 80 12.14 -5.45 5.63
C HIS A 80 11.15 -4.30 5.37
N VAL A 81 10.03 -4.60 4.71
CA VAL A 81 8.95 -3.63 4.44
C VAL A 81 8.24 -3.26 5.73
N LYS A 82 7.89 -4.23 6.59
CA LYS A 82 7.29 -3.98 7.91
C LYS A 82 8.17 -3.05 8.75
N ARG A 83 9.49 -3.29 8.79
CA ARG A 83 10.43 -2.43 9.53
C ARG A 83 10.47 -1.01 8.97
N ALA A 84 10.64 -0.86 7.65
CA ALA A 84 10.67 0.45 7.00
C ALA A 84 9.38 1.24 7.22
N MET A 85 8.22 0.59 7.10
CA MET A 85 6.92 1.22 7.38
C MET A 85 6.80 1.67 8.83
N ASN A 86 7.21 0.83 9.79
CA ASN A 86 7.18 1.19 11.21
C ASN A 86 8.11 2.36 11.53
N GLU A 87 9.30 2.42 10.93
CA GLU A 87 10.23 3.54 11.08
C GLU A 87 9.66 4.84 10.51
N ILE A 88 9.05 4.79 9.32
CA ILE A 88 8.39 5.95 8.71
C ILE A 88 7.22 6.45 9.57
N ASN A 89 6.37 5.53 10.06
CA ASN A 89 5.25 5.88 10.94
C ASN A 89 5.73 6.46 12.27
N ALA A 90 6.78 5.88 12.87
CA ALA A 90 7.38 6.40 14.08
C ALA A 90 7.96 7.80 13.86
N ALA A 91 8.66 8.03 12.74
CA ALA A 91 9.21 9.34 12.39
C ALA A 91 8.11 10.38 12.12
N ALA A 92 7.03 9.99 11.44
CA ALA A 92 5.88 10.86 11.20
C ALA A 92 5.19 11.25 12.51
N ARG A 93 4.95 10.28 13.41
CA ARG A 93 4.40 10.53 14.75
C ARG A 93 5.31 11.41 15.59
N MET A 94 6.62 11.16 15.58
CA MET A 94 7.58 12.00 16.30
C MET A 94 7.60 13.44 15.76
N ARG A 95 7.55 13.63 14.43
CA ARG A 95 7.47 14.98 13.84
C ARG A 95 6.18 15.70 14.24
N LEU A 96 5.04 15.00 14.20
CA LEU A 96 3.76 15.58 14.60
C LEU A 96 3.82 16.03 16.07
N ALA A 97 4.26 15.14 16.96
CA ALA A 97 4.39 15.45 18.38
C ALA A 97 5.38 16.59 18.66
N ALA A 98 6.50 16.65 17.93
CA ALA A 98 7.47 17.74 18.05
C ALA A 98 6.89 19.08 17.60
N ASN A 99 6.13 19.10 16.50
CA ASN A 99 5.46 20.30 16.00
C ASN A 99 4.38 20.76 16.98
N GLU A 100 3.53 19.87 17.48
CA GLU A 100 2.50 20.20 18.46
C GLU A 100 3.11 20.75 19.75
N LYS A 101 4.21 20.16 20.22
CA LYS A 101 4.93 20.66 21.40
C LYS A 101 5.54 22.04 21.16
N ALA A 102 6.18 22.25 20.02
CA ALA A 102 6.76 23.55 19.67
C ALA A 102 5.69 24.65 19.56
N GLU A 103 4.53 24.30 19.01
CA GLU A 103 3.39 25.22 18.91
C GLU A 103 2.78 25.53 20.27
N ALA A 104 2.64 24.52 21.14
CA ALA A 104 2.23 24.71 22.52
C ALA A 104 3.19 25.63 23.30
N GLU A 105 4.50 25.41 23.20
CA GLU A 105 5.51 26.25 23.86
C GLU A 105 5.45 27.70 23.38
N LYS A 106 5.26 27.92 22.07
CA LYS A 106 5.07 29.25 21.50
C LYS A 106 3.83 29.94 22.09
N ILE A 107 2.71 29.23 22.21
CA ILE A 107 1.48 29.77 22.81
C ILE A 107 1.70 30.12 24.29
N VAL A 108 2.38 29.27 25.05
CA VAL A 108 2.69 29.53 26.47
C VAL A 108 3.56 30.78 26.62
N GLN A 109 4.60 30.94 25.78
CA GLN A 109 5.47 32.11 25.82
C GLN A 109 4.73 33.41 25.49
N ILE A 110 3.88 33.40 24.47
CA ILE A 110 3.07 34.57 24.09
C ILE A 110 2.14 34.97 25.24
N LYS A 111 1.38 34.01 25.79
CA LYS A 111 0.47 34.28 26.92
C LYS A 111 1.18 34.81 28.15
N ARG A 112 2.39 34.33 28.42
CA ARG A 112 3.21 34.84 29.53
C ARG A 112 3.64 36.29 29.30
N ALA A 113 4.08 36.61 28.08
CA ALA A 113 4.48 37.97 27.72
C ALA A 113 3.30 38.96 27.77
N GLU A 114 2.10 38.52 27.33
CA GLU A 114 0.87 39.31 27.46
C GLU A 114 0.50 39.57 28.93
N GLY A 115 0.55 38.53 29.78
CA GLY A 115 0.25 38.67 31.21
C GLY A 115 1.25 39.56 31.97
N GLU A 116 2.53 39.53 31.61
CA GLU A 116 3.55 40.43 32.17
C GLU A 116 3.36 41.89 31.72
N ALA A 117 2.82 42.12 30.51
CA ALA A 117 2.52 43.45 30.01
C ALA A 117 1.26 44.07 30.64
N GLU A 118 0.22 43.27 30.91
CA GLU A 118 -1.00 43.74 31.59
C GLU A 118 -0.80 44.02 33.08
N ALA A 119 0.19 43.40 33.72
CA ALA A 119 0.47 43.57 35.14
C ALA A 119 1.25 44.86 35.48
N LYS A 120 1.63 45.66 34.48
CA LYS A 120 2.51 46.83 34.63
C LYS A 120 1.78 48.13 34.27
#